data_AF-A0A562VEV0-F1
#
_entry.id   AF-A0A562VEV0-F1
#
_cell.length_a   1.000
_cell.length_b   1.000
_cell.length_c   1.000
_cell.angle_alpha   90.00
_cell.angle_beta   90.00
_cell.angle_gamma   90.00
#
_symmetry.space_group_name_H-M   'P 1'
#
loop_
_entity.id
_entity.type
_entity.pdbx_description
1 polymer ?
#
loop_
_entity_poly.entity_id
_entity_poly.type
_entity_poly.pdbx_seq_one_letter_code
_entity_poly.pdbx_strand_id
1 'polypeptide(L)'
;MGSHLEMGANMKKVVFLCFAMFLAAGQLHAADQKVMGESPSAEAPVLTLGDTWTIDGWQFESPFTSTFIGEESGLLVFDIGKGGKRYKSKDHNSVKDIKNGEVKNTRIPDMGFLRSPLSIGKNWTHPYQNDGIPRTANYRVIAYEKVTVRAGTFDAPC
;
A
#
# COMPACT_ATOMS: atom_id res chain seq x y z
N MET A 1 69.33 -6.46 -16.04
CA MET A 1 69.05 -7.90 -15.88
C MET A 1 68.30 -8.10 -14.57
N GLY A 2 67.04 -8.57 -14.63
CA GLY A 2 66.45 -9.33 -13.51
C GLY A 2 65.52 -8.65 -12.49
N SER A 3 64.57 -7.77 -12.84
CA SER A 3 63.57 -7.34 -11.84
C SER A 3 62.16 -6.95 -12.32
N HIS A 4 61.85 -6.97 -13.62
CA HIS A 4 60.54 -6.49 -14.11
C HIS A 4 59.50 -7.58 -14.47
N LEU A 5 59.83 -8.87 -14.32
CA LEU A 5 58.97 -9.98 -14.75
C LEU A 5 58.24 -10.73 -13.62
N GLU A 6 58.54 -10.48 -12.34
CA GLU A 6 57.88 -11.20 -11.22
C GLU A 6 56.61 -10.54 -10.65
N MET A 7 56.33 -9.26 -10.95
CA MET A 7 55.13 -8.59 -10.41
C MET A 7 53.81 -9.09 -11.02
N GLY A 8 53.83 -9.70 -12.21
CA GLY A 8 52.61 -10.13 -12.91
C GLY A 8 51.96 -11.41 -12.36
N ALA A 9 52.74 -12.29 -11.74
CA ALA A 9 52.25 -13.59 -11.26
C ALA A 9 51.52 -13.50 -9.91
N ASN A 10 51.94 -12.58 -9.03
CA ASN A 10 51.34 -12.42 -7.71
C ASN A 10 50.01 -11.64 -7.75
N MET A 11 49.82 -10.72 -8.70
CA MET A 11 48.59 -9.95 -8.82
C MET A 11 47.39 -10.78 -9.30
N LYS A 12 47.62 -11.82 -10.12
CA LYS A 12 46.57 -12.76 -10.55
C LYS A 12 46.04 -13.63 -9.41
N LYS A 13 46.88 -13.98 -8.42
CA LYS A 13 46.46 -14.78 -7.25
C LYS A 13 45.60 -13.97 -6.26
N VAL A 14 45.91 -12.68 -6.08
CA VAL A 14 45.14 -11.79 -5.20
C VAL A 14 43.74 -11.50 -5.75
N VAL A 15 43.61 -11.30 -7.07
CA VAL A 15 42.29 -11.08 -7.71
C VAL A 15 41.40 -12.33 -7.65
N PHE A 16 41.98 -13.52 -7.80
CA PHE A 16 41.22 -14.78 -7.70
C PHE A 16 40.72 -15.05 -6.27
N LEU A 17 41.49 -14.66 -5.25
CA LEU A 17 41.11 -14.83 -3.84
C LEU A 17 39.94 -13.91 -3.43
N CYS A 18 39.87 -12.68 -3.96
CA CYS A 18 38.75 -11.76 -3.71
C CYS A 18 37.44 -12.20 -4.38
N PHE A 19 37.51 -12.83 -5.56
CA PHE A 19 36.32 -13.32 -6.25
C PHE A 19 35.71 -14.56 -5.55
N ALA A 20 36.54 -15.41 -4.95
CA ALA A 20 36.07 -16.55 -4.15
C ALA A 20 35.34 -16.12 -2.87
N MET A 21 35.75 -15.01 -2.23
CA MET A 21 35.07 -14.50 -1.03
C MET A 21 33.69 -13.90 -1.32
N PHE A 22 33.44 -13.37 -2.53
CA PHE A 22 32.12 -12.89 -2.91
C PHE A 22 31.11 -14.02 -3.19
N LEU A 23 31.57 -15.21 -3.60
CA LEU A 23 30.69 -16.37 -3.78
C LEU A 23 30.30 -17.05 -2.47
N ALA A 24 31.10 -16.92 -1.40
CA ALA A 24 30.78 -17.49 -0.09
C ALA A 24 29.78 -16.64 0.73
N ALA A 25 29.61 -15.35 0.41
CA ALA A 25 28.68 -14.46 1.09
C ALA A 25 27.25 -14.43 0.47
N GLY A 26 27.03 -15.17 -0.61
CA GLY A 26 25.78 -15.17 -1.39
C GLY A 26 24.68 -16.11 -0.88
N GLN A 27 24.90 -16.85 0.21
CA GLN A 27 23.82 -17.60 0.88
C GLN A 27 23.04 -16.67 1.81
N LEU A 28 22.46 -15.61 1.21
CA LEU A 28 21.27 -14.99 1.76
C LEU A 28 20.27 -16.12 1.95
N HIS A 29 19.99 -16.43 3.21
CA HIS A 29 18.97 -17.38 3.57
C HIS A 29 17.70 -16.91 2.88
N ALA A 30 17.23 -17.68 1.91
CA ALA A 30 15.83 -17.64 1.51
C ALA A 30 15.09 -18.00 2.80
N ALA A 31 14.71 -16.98 3.57
CA ALA A 31 13.88 -17.14 4.73
C ALA A 31 12.63 -17.82 4.21
N ASP A 32 12.49 -19.08 4.59
CA ASP A 32 11.38 -19.92 4.22
C ASP A 32 10.12 -19.14 4.56
N GLN A 33 9.41 -18.65 3.53
CA GLN A 33 8.15 -17.95 3.71
C GLN A 33 7.18 -19.01 4.18
N LYS A 34 7.18 -19.24 5.49
CA LYS A 34 6.21 -20.07 6.17
C LYS A 34 4.86 -19.45 5.84
N VAL A 35 4.13 -20.10 4.94
CA VAL A 35 2.74 -19.77 4.62
C VAL A 35 2.01 -19.87 5.94
N MET A 36 1.81 -18.70 6.58
CA MET A 36 0.98 -18.64 7.77
C MET A 36 -0.40 -19.10 7.33
N GLY A 37 -0.94 -20.10 8.02
CA GLY A 37 -2.27 -20.62 7.75
C GLY A 37 -3.28 -19.49 7.64
N GLU A 38 -4.33 -19.72 6.86
CA GLU A 38 -5.39 -18.75 6.59
C GLU A 38 -5.77 -18.02 7.88
N SER A 39 -5.45 -16.72 7.92
CA SER A 39 -5.91 -15.88 9.02
C SER A 39 -7.43 -15.97 9.05
N PRO A 40 -8.06 -16.16 10.22
CA PRO A 40 -9.51 -16.20 10.30
C PRO A 40 -10.04 -14.93 9.65
N SER A 41 -10.82 -15.11 8.57
CA SER A 41 -11.45 -13.98 7.89
C SER A 41 -12.42 -13.37 8.90
N ALA A 42 -12.10 -12.19 9.43
CA ALA A 42 -13.06 -11.49 10.25
C ALA A 42 -14.25 -11.12 9.37
N GLU A 43 -15.44 -11.54 9.80
CA GLU A 43 -16.67 -11.11 9.15
C GLU A 43 -16.74 -9.59 9.20
N ALA A 44 -17.08 -8.99 8.05
CA ALA A 44 -17.26 -7.55 7.98
C ALA A 44 -18.34 -7.13 8.98
N PRO A 45 -18.16 -6.01 9.70
CA PRO A 45 -19.17 -5.53 10.63
C PRO A 45 -20.48 -5.30 9.89
N VAL A 46 -21.57 -5.88 10.39
CA VAL A 46 -22.92 -5.63 9.88
C VAL A 46 -23.31 -4.22 10.28
N LEU A 47 -23.55 -3.36 9.29
CA LEU A 47 -23.96 -1.98 9.52
C LEU A 47 -25.47 -1.90 9.81
N THR A 48 -25.83 -1.14 10.83
CA THR A 48 -27.22 -0.81 11.16
C THR A 48 -27.51 0.67 10.91
N LEU A 49 -28.74 0.99 10.52
CA LEU A 49 -29.15 2.37 10.26
C LEU A 49 -28.92 3.24 11.51
N GLY A 50 -28.16 4.32 11.35
CA GLY A 50 -27.79 5.21 12.45
C GLY A 50 -26.44 4.91 13.11
N ASP A 51 -25.74 3.84 12.72
CA ASP A 51 -24.36 3.60 13.17
C ASP A 51 -23.49 4.84 12.88
N THR A 52 -22.68 5.24 13.85
CA THR A 52 -21.85 6.44 13.76
C THR A 52 -20.39 6.17 14.05
N TRP A 53 -19.51 6.90 13.35
CA TRP A 53 -18.07 6.90 13.59
C TRP A 53 -17.58 8.33 13.61
N THR A 54 -16.74 8.65 14.60
CA THR A 54 -15.96 9.88 14.59
C THR A 54 -14.66 9.59 13.86
N ILE A 55 -14.42 10.34 12.78
CA ILE A 55 -13.20 10.24 12.01
C ILE A 55 -12.35 11.46 12.35
N ASP A 56 -11.22 11.21 12.99
CA ASP A 56 -10.19 12.23 13.19
C ASP A 56 -9.60 12.58 11.82
N GLY A 57 -9.76 13.84 11.42
CA GLY A 57 -9.36 14.30 10.10
C GLY A 57 -7.84 14.33 9.95
N TRP A 58 -7.30 13.52 9.04
CA TRP A 58 -5.89 13.63 8.62
C TRP A 58 -5.60 14.90 7.76
N GLN A 59 -6.65 15.62 7.33
CA GLN A 59 -6.56 16.87 6.52
C GLN A 59 -7.66 17.91 6.83
N PHE A 60 -8.57 17.62 7.75
CA PHE A 60 -9.62 18.55 8.16
C PHE A 60 -9.37 18.88 9.63
N GLU A 61 -9.21 20.17 9.94
CA GLU A 61 -8.84 20.70 11.27
C GLU A 61 -9.83 20.36 12.40
N SER A 62 -10.89 19.59 12.13
CA SER A 62 -11.79 19.09 13.15
C SER A 62 -12.28 17.68 12.81
N PRO A 63 -12.40 16.80 13.82
CA PRO A 63 -13.05 15.51 13.63
C PRO A 63 -14.46 15.71 13.09
N PHE A 64 -14.89 14.78 12.24
CA PHE A 64 -16.26 14.78 11.74
C PHE A 64 -16.93 13.43 12.01
N THR A 65 -18.24 13.48 12.23
CA THR A 65 -19.08 12.29 12.40
C THR A 65 -19.56 11.82 11.04
N SER A 66 -19.45 10.52 10.81
CA SER A 66 -20.03 9.80 9.68
C SER A 66 -21.15 8.91 10.20
N THR A 67 -22.34 8.97 9.63
CA THR A 67 -23.51 8.17 10.04
C THR A 67 -23.99 7.33 8.88
N PHE A 68 -24.18 6.02 9.06
CA PHE A 68 -24.74 5.16 8.01
C PHE A 68 -26.25 5.36 7.87
N ILE A 69 -26.68 5.69 6.66
CA ILE A 69 -28.07 6.04 6.36
C ILE A 69 -28.74 5.06 5.37
N GLY A 70 -28.06 3.99 4.99
CA GLY A 70 -28.62 2.89 4.20
C GLY A 70 -27.85 2.59 2.92
N GLU A 71 -28.51 1.93 1.97
CA GLU A 71 -27.94 1.58 0.66
C GLU A 71 -28.67 2.33 -0.46
N GLU A 72 -27.92 2.88 -1.41
CA GLU A 72 -28.45 3.47 -2.64
C GLU A 72 -27.67 2.88 -3.83
N SER A 73 -28.38 2.29 -4.79
CA SER A 73 -27.78 1.69 -6.00
C SER A 73 -26.65 0.67 -5.72
N GLY A 74 -26.78 -0.11 -4.65
CA GLY A 74 -25.80 -1.12 -4.24
C GLY A 74 -24.56 -0.57 -3.51
N LEU A 75 -24.54 0.72 -3.18
CA LEU A 75 -23.49 1.36 -2.39
C LEU A 75 -24.01 1.69 -0.99
N LEU A 76 -23.16 1.50 0.01
CA LEU A 76 -23.36 1.96 1.39
C LEU A 76 -23.32 3.49 1.42
N VAL A 77 -24.29 4.15 2.05
CA VAL A 77 -24.39 5.61 2.09
C VAL A 77 -24.21 6.11 3.51
N PHE A 78 -23.37 7.13 3.64
CA PHE A 78 -23.04 7.77 4.90
C PHE A 78 -23.33 9.27 4.82
N ASP A 79 -24.05 9.80 5.80
CA ASP A 79 -24.13 11.24 6.04
C ASP A 79 -22.85 11.69 6.75
N ILE A 80 -22.22 12.76 6.25
CA ILE A 80 -21.00 13.36 6.83
C ILE A 80 -21.25 14.82 7.27
N GLY A 81 -22.51 15.23 7.37
CA GLY A 81 -22.93 16.56 7.77
C GLY A 81 -22.79 17.62 6.67
N LYS A 82 -23.35 18.81 6.92
CA LYS A 82 -23.29 19.99 6.02
C LYS A 82 -23.72 19.68 4.56
N GLY A 83 -24.70 18.79 4.38
CA GLY A 83 -25.20 18.36 3.08
C GLY A 83 -24.24 17.46 2.29
N GLY A 84 -23.23 16.88 2.95
CA GLY A 84 -22.31 15.93 2.35
C GLY A 84 -22.80 14.49 2.52
N LYS A 85 -22.69 13.70 1.46
CA LYS A 85 -22.86 12.23 1.50
C LYS A 85 -21.55 11.57 1.06
N ARG A 86 -21.22 10.45 1.71
CA ARG A 86 -20.14 9.56 1.31
C ARG A 86 -20.73 8.21 0.92
N TYR A 87 -20.43 7.74 -0.27
CA TYR A 87 -20.85 6.43 -0.76
C TYR A 87 -19.66 5.50 -0.69
N LYS A 88 -19.86 4.27 -0.23
CA LYS A 88 -18.84 3.22 -0.23
C LYS A 88 -19.36 1.96 -0.89
N SER A 89 -18.49 1.22 -1.57
CA SER A 89 -18.84 -0.15 -1.95
C SER A 89 -18.92 -1.04 -0.69
N LYS A 90 -19.59 -2.19 -0.77
CA LYS A 90 -19.82 -3.07 0.41
C LYS A 90 -18.51 -3.59 1.01
N ASP A 91 -17.52 -3.82 0.16
CA ASP A 91 -16.14 -4.15 0.50
C ASP A 91 -15.30 -2.93 0.93
N HIS A 92 -15.92 -1.75 1.09
CA HIS A 92 -15.29 -0.48 1.52
C HIS A 92 -14.14 0.02 0.63
N ASN A 93 -14.06 -0.54 -0.56
CA ASN A 93 -12.96 -0.36 -1.48
C ASN A 93 -13.12 0.92 -2.32
N SER A 94 -14.34 1.22 -2.77
CA SER A 94 -14.65 2.50 -3.39
C SER A 94 -15.20 3.48 -2.37
N VAL A 95 -14.81 4.75 -2.46
CA VAL A 95 -15.36 5.88 -1.71
C VAL A 95 -15.69 7.01 -2.69
N LYS A 96 -16.94 7.47 -2.72
CA LYS A 96 -17.35 8.64 -3.51
C LYS A 96 -17.93 9.69 -2.57
N ASP A 97 -17.32 10.87 -2.55
CA ASP A 97 -17.78 12.01 -1.75
C ASP A 97 -18.63 12.94 -2.63
N ILE A 98 -19.87 13.17 -2.22
CA ILE A 98 -20.82 14.09 -2.87
C ILE A 98 -21.13 15.23 -1.89
N LYS A 99 -21.10 16.47 -2.37
CA LYS A 99 -21.50 17.65 -1.59
C LYS A 99 -22.37 18.53 -2.46
N ASN A 100 -23.56 18.89 -1.96
CA ASN A 100 -24.53 19.72 -2.69
C ASN A 100 -24.86 19.16 -4.10
N GLY A 101 -24.98 17.84 -4.23
CA GLY A 101 -25.28 17.17 -5.50
C GLY A 101 -24.08 17.00 -6.44
N GLU A 102 -22.93 17.59 -6.14
CA GLU A 102 -21.72 17.48 -6.97
C GLU A 102 -20.74 16.45 -6.41
N VAL A 103 -20.12 15.66 -7.30
CA VAL A 103 -19.04 14.72 -6.93
C VAL A 103 -17.78 15.53 -6.64
N LYS A 104 -17.32 15.51 -5.40
CA LYS A 104 -16.09 16.21 -4.98
C LYS A 104 -14.87 15.32 -4.98
N ASN A 105 -15.07 14.03 -4.69
CA ASN A 105 -13.98 13.07 -4.69
C ASN A 105 -14.52 11.71 -5.10
N THR A 106 -13.73 10.95 -5.84
CA THR A 106 -13.94 9.52 -6.01
C THR A 106 -12.61 8.88 -5.66
N ARG A 107 -12.65 7.76 -4.95
CA ARG A 107 -11.52 6.92 -4.60
C ARG A 107 -11.96 5.49 -4.89
N ILE A 108 -11.13 4.73 -5.59
CA ILE A 108 -11.32 3.30 -5.86
C ILE A 108 -9.97 2.69 -5.45
N PRO A 109 -9.88 1.46 -4.90
CA PRO A 109 -8.59 0.93 -4.46
C PRO A 109 -7.65 0.80 -5.65
N ASP A 110 -8.25 0.53 -6.82
CA ASP A 110 -7.66 0.63 -8.14
C ASP A 110 -8.00 1.96 -8.82
N MET A 111 -7.73 3.10 -8.20
CA MET A 111 -7.53 4.32 -9.01
C MET A 111 -6.18 4.26 -9.73
N GLY A 112 -5.65 3.08 -10.06
CA GLY A 112 -4.25 2.91 -10.46
C GLY A 112 -3.23 3.18 -9.34
N PHE A 113 -3.69 3.43 -8.11
CA PHE A 113 -2.81 3.63 -6.95
C PHE A 113 -2.18 2.35 -6.45
N LEU A 114 -2.80 1.19 -6.68
CA LEU A 114 -2.25 -0.11 -6.31
C LEU A 114 -2.42 -1.08 -7.48
N ARG A 115 -1.32 -1.40 -8.16
CA ARG A 115 -1.32 -2.48 -9.15
C ARG A 115 -0.87 -3.77 -8.49
N SER A 116 -1.80 -4.67 -8.19
CA SER A 116 -1.47 -6.04 -7.77
C SER A 116 -0.77 -6.82 -8.91
N PRO A 117 0.14 -7.78 -8.63
CA PRO A 117 0.72 -8.09 -7.32
C PRO A 117 1.72 -7.02 -6.86
N LEU A 118 1.76 -6.73 -5.56
CA LEU A 118 2.58 -5.66 -4.95
C LEU A 118 3.98 -6.16 -4.53
N SER A 119 4.75 -6.78 -5.42
CA SER A 119 6.08 -7.32 -5.05
C SER A 119 7.07 -6.23 -4.62
N ILE A 120 7.98 -6.54 -3.69
CA ILE A 120 9.08 -5.64 -3.28
C ILE A 120 9.86 -5.19 -4.53
N GLY A 121 10.15 -3.89 -4.62
CA GLY A 121 10.85 -3.28 -5.75
C GLY A 121 9.95 -2.93 -6.93
N LYS A 122 8.66 -3.29 -6.91
CA LYS A 122 7.69 -2.83 -7.91
C LYS A 122 7.52 -1.32 -7.80
N ASN A 123 7.57 -0.65 -8.94
CA ASN A 123 7.33 0.78 -9.07
C ASN A 123 6.20 1.04 -10.05
N TRP A 124 5.39 2.06 -9.80
CA TRP A 124 4.42 2.54 -10.77
C TRP A 124 4.16 4.02 -10.59
N THR A 125 3.58 4.60 -11.62
CA THR A 125 3.28 6.02 -11.71
C THR A 125 1.80 6.18 -11.98
N HIS A 126 1.15 7.08 -11.25
CA HIS A 126 -0.26 7.41 -11.42
C HIS A 126 -0.40 8.89 -11.80
N PRO A 127 -0.88 9.20 -13.02
CA PRO A 127 -1.25 10.56 -13.38
C PRO A 127 -2.59 10.91 -12.72
N TYR A 128 -2.66 12.08 -12.09
CA TYR A 128 -3.90 12.61 -11.52
C TYR A 128 -4.01 14.11 -11.81
N GLN A 129 -5.18 14.69 -11.57
CA GLN A 129 -5.38 16.13 -11.65
C GLN A 129 -5.69 16.69 -10.27
N ASN A 130 -5.12 17.85 -9.95
CA ASN A 130 -5.46 18.62 -8.76
C ASN A 130 -5.73 20.07 -9.19
N ASP A 131 -6.96 20.56 -8.97
CA ASP A 131 -7.42 21.87 -9.44
C ASP A 131 -7.15 22.13 -10.94
N GLY A 132 -7.37 21.10 -11.77
CA GLY A 132 -7.14 21.15 -13.22
C GLY A 132 -5.66 21.12 -13.63
N ILE A 133 -4.72 21.09 -12.67
CA ILE A 133 -3.29 20.97 -12.94
C ILE A 133 -2.92 19.48 -13.02
N PRO A 134 -2.33 19.00 -14.12
CA PRO A 134 -1.85 17.62 -14.20
C PRO A 134 -0.70 17.39 -13.23
N ARG A 135 -0.77 16.29 -12.49
CA ARG A 135 0.20 15.85 -11.50
C ARG A 135 0.51 14.38 -11.71
N THR A 136 1.61 13.96 -11.11
CA THR A 136 2.10 12.60 -11.19
C THR A 136 2.50 12.13 -9.80
N ALA A 137 1.95 11.02 -9.35
CA ALA A 137 2.38 10.32 -8.14
C ALA A 137 3.23 9.11 -8.52
N ASN A 138 4.35 8.91 -7.82
CA ASN A 138 5.23 7.76 -8.02
C ASN A 138 5.18 6.90 -6.76
N TYR A 139 5.04 5.59 -6.95
CA TYR A 139 4.92 4.62 -5.89
C TYR A 139 5.98 3.54 -6.06
N ARG A 140 6.46 3.03 -4.92
CA ARG A 140 7.39 1.92 -4.84
C ARG A 140 7.01 1.07 -3.65
N VAL A 141 6.96 -0.25 -3.82
CA VAL A 141 6.95 -1.17 -2.67
C VAL A 141 8.38 -1.30 -2.17
N ILE A 142 8.64 -0.83 -0.95
CA ILE A 142 9.97 -0.85 -0.35
C ILE A 142 10.09 -2.07 0.55
N ALA A 143 9.04 -2.38 1.32
CA ALA A 143 9.01 -3.53 2.20
C ALA A 143 7.57 -4.01 2.42
N TYR A 144 7.46 -5.04 3.26
CA TYR A 144 6.20 -5.49 3.85
C TYR A 144 6.33 -5.44 5.36
N GLU A 145 5.28 -4.97 6.03
CA GLU A 145 5.18 -4.94 7.48
C GLU A 145 4.02 -5.81 7.94
N LYS A 146 4.21 -6.52 9.06
CA LYS A 146 3.12 -7.26 9.69
C LYS A 146 2.25 -6.30 10.47
N VAL A 147 1.03 -6.12 10.00
CA VAL A 147 0.01 -5.29 10.67
C VAL A 147 -0.97 -6.22 11.36
N THR A 148 -1.13 -6.03 12.68
CA THR A 148 -2.10 -6.78 13.48
C THR A 148 -3.26 -5.87 13.87
N VAL A 149 -4.47 -6.31 13.55
CA VAL A 149 -5.73 -5.66 13.93
C VAL A 149 -6.64 -6.70 14.58
N ARG A 150 -7.83 -6.29 15.06
CA ARG A 150 -8.81 -7.24 15.64
C ARG A 150 -9.17 -8.39 14.70
N ALA A 151 -9.07 -8.18 13.39
CA ALA A 151 -9.34 -9.16 12.35
C ALA A 151 -8.19 -10.15 12.06
N GLY A 152 -7.02 -9.99 12.67
CA GLY A 152 -5.85 -10.85 12.45
C GLY A 152 -4.60 -10.08 12.06
N THR A 153 -3.61 -10.80 11.54
CA THR A 153 -2.31 -10.25 11.14
C THR A 153 -2.10 -10.48 9.65
N PHE A 154 -1.71 -9.43 8.92
CA PHE A 154 -1.44 -9.50 7.48
C PHE A 154 -0.14 -8.77 7.12
N ASP A 155 0.48 -9.20 6.04
CA ASP A 155 1.62 -8.50 5.43
C ASP A 155 1.07 -7.33 4.60
N ALA A 156 1.28 -6.11 5.07
CA ALA A 156 0.90 -4.87 4.38
C ALA A 156 2.12 -4.31 3.65
N PRO A 157 2.04 -4.00 2.35
CA PRO A 157 3.13 -3.34 1.65
C PRO A 157 3.28 -1.90 2.15
N CYS A 158 4.53 -1.48 2.37
CA CYS A 158 4.91 -0.11 2.72
C CYS A 158 5.87 0.52 1.70
#